data_AF-A0A5C7MIF4-F1
#
_entry.id   AF-A0A5C7MIF4-F1
#
_cell.length_a   1.000
_cell.length_b   1.000
_cell.length_c   1.000
_cell.angle_alpha   90.00
_cell.angle_beta   90.00
_cell.angle_gamma   90.00
#
_symmetry.space_group_name_H-M   'P 1'
#
loop_
_entity.id
_entity.type
_entity.pdbx_description
1 polymer ?
#
loop_
_entity_poly.entity_id
_entity_poly.type
_entity_poly.pdbx_seq_one_letter_code
_entity_poly.pdbx_strand_id
1 'polypeptide(L)'
;MSVLAFVWGFAEGTVFFLLPDTLLTATALGSLRKALRQSCWALGGALLAGGMMFAFARRDPSAARSLVLQVPFVRAAMVDRADADFQRSGALAVVSGPARGIPYKVYAVRAPENSVRVVPFLLASVPARFLRFLLMVAVARGVSGLLGPARRRAAWVLWATLWALGYGFYWTGVVL
;
A
#
# COMPACT_ATOMS: atom_id res chain seq x y z
N MET A 1 5.05 18.77 0.56
CA MET A 1 5.57 17.44 0.15
C MET A 1 5.40 16.35 1.21
N SER A 2 5.73 16.58 2.48
CA SER A 2 5.47 15.58 3.55
C SER A 2 3.99 15.39 3.87
N VAL A 3 3.22 16.48 3.96
CA VAL A 3 1.75 16.45 4.12
C VAL A 3 1.08 15.67 2.99
N LEU A 4 1.54 15.89 1.74
CA LEU A 4 1.04 15.15 0.58
C LEU A 4 1.26 13.64 0.75
N ALA A 5 2.45 13.21 1.19
CA ALA A 5 2.74 11.79 1.42
C ALA A 5 1.84 11.19 2.52
N PHE A 6 1.58 11.95 3.59
CA PHE A 6 0.64 11.56 4.64
C PHE A 6 -0.79 11.40 4.11
N VAL A 7 -1.31 12.43 3.44
CA VAL A 7 -2.67 12.42 2.87
C VAL A 7 -2.82 11.29 1.85
N TRP A 8 -1.78 11.04 1.04
CA TRP A 8 -1.79 9.95 0.07
C TRP A 8 -1.80 8.57 0.73
N GLY A 9 -0.98 8.37 1.76
CA GLY A 9 -0.99 7.13 2.54
C GLY A 9 -2.33 6.89 3.23
N PHE A 10 -2.97 7.95 3.73
CA PHE A 10 -4.31 7.89 4.31
C PHE A 10 -5.39 7.55 3.28
N ALA A 11 -5.37 8.24 2.12
CA ALA A 11 -6.32 8.00 1.05
C ALA A 11 -6.23 6.55 0.53
N GLU A 12 -5.01 6.05 0.29
CA GLU A 12 -4.80 4.67 -0.17
C GLU A 12 -5.27 3.64 0.86
N GLY A 13 -5.01 3.90 2.15
CA GLY A 13 -5.45 3.03 3.24
C GLY A 13 -6.97 2.94 3.44
N THR A 14 -7.75 3.87 2.85
CA THR A 14 -9.22 3.87 2.91
C THR A 14 -9.81 3.40 1.57
N VAL A 15 -10.08 4.31 0.64
CA VAL A 15 -10.84 4.03 -0.61
C VAL A 15 -10.05 4.31 -1.89
N PHE A 16 -8.88 4.92 -1.79
CA PHE A 16 -8.10 5.31 -2.97
C PHE A 16 -7.32 4.11 -3.55
N PHE A 17 -7.28 4.02 -4.88
CA PHE A 17 -6.63 2.92 -5.61
C PHE A 17 -5.18 3.25 -6.01
N LEU A 18 -4.77 4.51 -5.92
CA LEU A 18 -3.44 4.95 -6.34
C LEU A 18 -2.43 4.78 -5.21
N LEU A 19 -1.40 3.98 -5.47
CA LEU A 19 -0.36 3.63 -4.51
C LEU A 19 0.54 4.83 -4.18
N PRO A 20 0.86 5.08 -2.90
CA PRO A 20 1.80 6.14 -2.50
C PRO A 20 3.21 5.92 -3.06
N ASP A 21 3.53 4.69 -3.44
CA ASP A 21 4.79 4.32 -4.08
C ASP A 21 5.11 5.18 -5.32
N THR A 22 4.11 5.66 -6.07
CA THR A 22 4.29 6.59 -7.20
C THR A 22 5.03 7.86 -6.77
N LEU A 23 4.51 8.54 -5.75
CA LEU A 23 5.09 9.75 -5.18
C LEU A 23 6.46 9.49 -4.53
N LEU A 24 6.59 8.38 -3.81
CA LEU A 24 7.82 8.01 -3.10
C LEU A 24 8.95 7.70 -4.08
N THR A 25 8.69 6.90 -5.11
CA THR A 25 9.67 6.56 -6.15
C THR A 25 10.08 7.77 -6.98
N ALA A 26 9.14 8.66 -7.33
CA ALA A 26 9.44 9.93 -7.99
C ALA A 26 10.41 10.80 -7.17
N THR A 27 10.19 10.88 -5.85
CA THR A 27 11.09 11.63 -4.97
C THR A 27 12.44 10.94 -4.82
N ALA A 28 12.47 9.61 -4.82
CA ALA A 28 13.69 8.80 -4.71
C ALA A 28 14.65 8.98 -5.90
N LEU A 29 14.13 9.31 -7.09
CA LEU A 29 14.96 9.66 -8.26
C LEU A 29 15.88 10.86 -7.96
N GLY A 30 15.41 11.83 -7.17
CA GLY A 30 16.17 13.03 -6.83
C GLY A 30 16.90 12.94 -5.49
N SER A 31 16.31 12.32 -4.48
CA SER A 31 16.89 12.29 -3.13
C SER A 31 16.36 11.15 -2.28
N LEU A 32 17.26 10.23 -1.88
CA LEU A 32 16.94 9.14 -0.97
C LEU A 32 16.46 9.64 0.39
N ARG A 33 17.16 10.61 0.99
CA ARG A 33 16.80 11.16 2.32
C ARG A 33 15.39 11.76 2.33
N LYS A 34 14.99 12.48 1.27
CA LYS A 34 13.64 13.06 1.18
C LYS A 34 12.59 11.96 1.01
N ALA A 35 12.86 10.95 0.18
CA ALA A 35 11.96 9.82 -0.03
C ALA A 35 11.75 9.02 1.26
N LEU A 36 12.82 8.70 2.01
CA LEU A 36 12.71 8.00 3.29
C LEU A 36 11.85 8.77 4.31
N ARG A 37 12.05 10.10 4.41
CA ARG A 37 11.22 10.93 5.27
C ARG A 37 9.74 10.86 4.85
N GLN A 38 9.46 10.93 3.56
CA GLN A 38 8.08 10.81 3.06
C GLN A 38 7.49 9.42 3.29
N SER A 39 8.29 8.34 3.23
CA SER A 39 7.83 7.00 3.56
C SER A 39 7.32 6.91 5.01
N CYS A 40 7.97 7.60 5.95
CA CYS A 40 7.48 7.68 7.33
C CYS A 40 6.13 8.43 7.43
N TRP A 41 5.98 9.53 6.69
CA TRP A 41 4.71 10.26 6.64
C TRP A 41 3.58 9.45 5.98
N ALA A 42 3.87 8.78 4.87
CA ALA A 42 2.93 7.89 4.20
C ALA A 42 2.53 6.70 5.09
N LEU A 43 3.48 6.14 5.85
CA LEU A 43 3.19 5.12 6.83
C LEU A 43 2.25 5.64 7.93
N GLY A 44 2.50 6.84 8.48
CA GLY A 44 1.62 7.43 9.47
C GLY A 44 0.18 7.59 8.99
N GLY A 45 -0.01 8.13 7.78
CA GLY A 45 -1.34 8.28 7.17
C GLY A 45 -2.02 6.94 6.93
N ALA A 46 -1.26 5.96 6.46
CA ALA A 46 -1.73 4.60 6.24
C ALA A 46 -2.17 3.87 7.51
N LEU A 47 -1.41 4.00 8.60
CA LEU A 47 -1.77 3.41 9.89
C LEU A 47 -3.04 4.06 10.47
N LEU A 48 -3.17 5.38 10.34
CA LEU A 48 -4.38 6.10 10.73
C LEU A 48 -5.59 5.60 9.94
N ALA A 49 -5.46 5.49 8.61
CA ALA A 49 -6.50 4.95 7.74
C ALA A 49 -6.85 3.50 8.10
N GLY A 50 -5.86 2.63 8.31
CA GLY A 50 -6.06 1.25 8.74
C GLY A 50 -6.79 1.13 10.07
N GLY A 51 -6.41 1.95 11.05
CA GLY A 51 -7.08 2.03 12.34
C GLY A 51 -8.54 2.51 12.22
N MET A 52 -8.80 3.49 11.35
CA MET A 52 -10.16 3.95 11.04
C MET A 52 -11.00 2.86 10.38
N MET A 53 -10.46 2.19 9.36
CA MET A 53 -11.17 1.10 8.65
C MET A 53 -11.41 -0.10 9.59
N PHE A 54 -10.46 -0.42 10.46
CA PHE A 54 -10.62 -1.43 11.50
C PHE A 54 -11.75 -1.05 12.47
N ALA A 55 -11.76 0.19 12.96
CA ALA A 55 -12.79 0.66 13.89
C ALA A 55 -14.17 0.75 13.23
N PHE A 56 -14.23 1.07 11.94
CA PHE A 56 -15.45 1.06 11.14
C PHE A 56 -15.98 -0.37 10.98
N ALA A 57 -15.13 -1.30 10.54
CA ALA A 57 -15.51 -2.70 10.36
C ALA A 57 -15.90 -3.38 11.67
N ARG A 58 -15.34 -2.96 12.81
CA ARG A 58 -15.78 -3.47 14.13
C ARG A 58 -17.20 -3.03 14.49
N ARG A 59 -17.67 -1.89 13.99
CA ARG A 59 -19.03 -1.38 14.24
C ARG A 59 -20.04 -1.88 13.21
N ASP A 60 -19.66 -1.86 11.93
CA ASP A 60 -20.48 -2.35 10.84
C ASP A 60 -19.61 -3.15 9.84
N PRO A 61 -19.45 -4.46 10.08
CA PRO A 61 -18.62 -5.30 9.23
C PRO A 61 -19.15 -5.40 7.80
N SER A 62 -20.48 -5.39 7.65
CA SER A 62 -21.16 -5.54 6.36
C SER A 62 -20.94 -4.33 5.47
N ALA A 63 -21.11 -3.12 6.01
CA ALA A 63 -20.87 -1.88 5.28
C ALA A 63 -19.38 -1.69 4.96
N ALA A 64 -18.49 -2.04 5.89
CA ALA A 64 -17.04 -1.95 5.67
C ALA A 64 -16.57 -2.89 4.55
N ARG A 65 -17.09 -4.12 4.50
CA ARG A 65 -16.82 -5.06 3.40
C ARG A 65 -17.34 -4.53 2.08
N SER A 66 -18.58 -4.04 2.05
CA SER A 66 -19.21 -3.48 0.83
C SER A 66 -18.41 -2.29 0.29
N LEU A 67 -18.00 -1.37 1.17
CA LEU A 67 -17.17 -0.22 0.80
C LEU A 67 -15.85 -0.63 0.17
N VAL A 68 -15.17 -1.64 0.74
CA VAL A 68 -13.89 -2.12 0.21
C VAL A 68 -14.05 -2.85 -1.13
N LEU A 69 -15.16 -3.57 -1.34
CA LEU A 69 -15.46 -4.23 -2.62
C LEU A 69 -15.82 -3.26 -3.75
N GLN A 70 -16.26 -2.04 -3.43
CA GLN A 70 -16.46 -0.97 -4.41
C GLN A 70 -15.15 -0.36 -4.89
N VAL A 71 -14.05 -0.54 -4.15
CA VAL A 71 -12.74 -0.08 -4.59
C VAL A 71 -12.32 -0.91 -5.81
N PRO A 72 -11.92 -0.26 -6.91
CA PRO A 72 -11.43 -0.97 -8.08
C PRO A 72 -10.41 -2.05 -7.73
N PHE A 73 -10.49 -3.20 -8.41
CA PHE A 73 -9.57 -4.33 -8.30
C PHE A 73 -9.61 -5.12 -6.99
N VAL A 74 -10.44 -4.73 -6.04
CA VAL A 74 -10.75 -5.58 -4.89
C VAL A 74 -11.78 -6.63 -5.32
N ARG A 75 -11.41 -7.90 -5.23
CA ARG A 75 -12.29 -9.02 -5.59
C ARG A 75 -12.75 -9.75 -4.33
N ALA A 76 -13.93 -10.38 -4.39
CA ALA A 76 -14.45 -11.22 -3.30
C ALA A 76 -13.44 -12.32 -2.89
N ALA A 77 -12.78 -12.96 -3.86
CA ALA A 77 -11.75 -13.95 -3.59
C ALA A 77 -10.57 -13.44 -2.75
N MET A 78 -10.26 -12.12 -2.80
CA MET A 78 -9.22 -11.53 -1.94
C MET A 78 -9.68 -11.44 -0.49
N VAL A 79 -10.98 -11.25 -0.25
CA VAL A 79 -11.58 -11.25 1.09
C VAL A 79 -11.49 -12.64 1.69
N ASP A 80 -11.91 -13.67 0.95
CA ASP A 80 -11.87 -15.06 1.40
C ASP A 80 -10.42 -15.51 1.69
N ARG A 81 -9.48 -15.05 0.85
CA ARG A 81 -8.05 -15.31 1.05
C ARG A 81 -7.49 -14.59 2.29
N ALA A 82 -7.90 -13.35 2.54
CA ALA A 82 -7.49 -12.62 3.74
C ALA A 82 -7.98 -13.31 5.02
N ASP A 83 -9.22 -13.82 5.02
CA ASP A 83 -9.74 -14.62 6.12
C ASP A 83 -8.91 -15.89 6.34
N ALA A 84 -8.64 -16.64 5.27
CA ALA A 84 -7.78 -17.82 5.35
C ALA A 84 -6.36 -17.51 5.88
N ASP A 85 -5.79 -16.36 5.52
CA ASP A 85 -4.49 -15.93 6.03
C ASP A 85 -4.55 -15.56 7.51
N PHE A 86 -5.62 -14.90 7.97
CA PHE A 86 -5.83 -14.61 9.38
C PHE A 86 -5.98 -15.88 10.22
N GLN A 87 -6.71 -16.88 9.73
CA GLN A 87 -6.84 -18.16 10.43
C GLN A 87 -5.50 -18.89 10.59
N ARG A 88 -4.56 -18.70 9.65
CA ARG A 88 -3.24 -19.35 9.67
C ARG A 88 -2.20 -18.61 10.50
N SER A 89 -2.23 -17.27 10.48
CA SER A 89 -1.10 -16.47 10.98
C SER A 89 -1.53 -15.29 11.86
N GLY A 90 -2.82 -15.16 12.16
CA GLY A 90 -3.36 -14.05 12.95
C GLY A 90 -2.92 -12.69 12.37
N ALA A 91 -2.52 -11.76 13.23
CA ALA A 91 -2.10 -10.43 12.81
C ALA A 91 -0.95 -10.42 11.78
N LEU A 92 -0.07 -11.44 11.77
CA LEU A 92 1.04 -11.51 10.81
C LEU A 92 0.59 -11.75 9.37
N ALA A 93 -0.67 -12.17 9.16
CA ALA A 93 -1.27 -12.28 7.83
C ALA A 93 -1.08 -11.00 6.99
N VAL A 94 -1.19 -9.84 7.65
CA VAL A 94 -1.04 -8.50 7.03
C VAL A 94 0.33 -8.32 6.38
N VAL A 95 1.38 -8.91 6.95
CA VAL A 95 2.76 -8.82 6.42
C VAL A 95 2.90 -9.57 5.10
N SER A 96 2.15 -10.65 4.93
CA SER A 96 2.16 -11.46 3.70
C SER A 96 1.27 -10.90 2.58
N GLY A 97 0.38 -9.95 2.91
CA GLY A 97 -0.58 -9.36 1.97
C GLY A 97 0.03 -8.80 0.69
N PRO A 98 1.09 -7.97 0.75
CA PRO A 98 1.72 -7.41 -0.44
C PRO A 98 2.24 -8.47 -1.43
N ALA A 99 2.77 -9.58 -0.93
CA ALA A 99 3.26 -10.68 -1.77
C ALA A 99 2.13 -11.44 -2.47
N ARG A 100 0.90 -11.34 -1.96
CA ARG A 100 -0.31 -12.00 -2.49
C ARG A 100 -1.14 -11.07 -3.37
N GLY A 101 -0.71 -9.82 -3.56
CA GLY A 101 -1.46 -8.80 -4.28
C GLY A 101 -2.75 -8.37 -3.58
N ILE A 102 -2.92 -8.68 -2.29
CA ILE A 102 -4.14 -8.34 -1.54
C ILE A 102 -3.98 -6.93 -0.93
N PRO A 103 -4.89 -5.99 -1.25
CA PRO A 103 -4.81 -4.63 -0.71
C PRO A 103 -4.93 -4.59 0.80
N TYR A 104 -4.15 -3.69 1.43
CA TYR A 104 -4.14 -3.51 2.88
C TYR A 104 -5.53 -3.28 3.50
N LYS A 105 -6.36 -2.49 2.82
CA LYS A 105 -7.72 -2.16 3.25
C LYS A 105 -8.61 -3.40 3.43
N VAL A 106 -8.37 -4.47 2.66
CA VAL A 106 -9.06 -5.76 2.82
C VAL A 106 -8.70 -6.34 4.19
N TYR A 107 -7.41 -6.47 4.50
CA TYR A 107 -7.00 -6.94 5.83
C TYR A 107 -7.51 -6.04 6.97
N ALA A 108 -7.56 -4.72 6.76
CA ALA A 108 -8.07 -3.78 7.77
C ALA A 108 -9.53 -4.03 8.15
N VAL A 109 -10.40 -4.29 7.17
CA VAL A 109 -11.82 -4.55 7.43
C VAL A 109 -12.11 -5.98 7.86
N ARG A 110 -11.24 -6.94 7.52
CA ARG A 110 -11.41 -8.36 7.89
C ARG A 110 -10.81 -8.69 9.27
N ALA A 111 -9.86 -7.91 9.76
CA ALA A 111 -9.19 -8.16 11.03
C ALA A 111 -10.14 -8.28 12.25
N PRO A 112 -11.17 -7.42 12.44
CA PRO A 112 -12.08 -7.53 13.58
C PRO A 112 -12.87 -8.84 13.60
N GLU A 113 -13.41 -9.29 12.46
CA GLU A 113 -14.17 -10.54 12.37
C GLU A 113 -13.29 -11.78 12.60
N ASN A 114 -12.01 -11.69 12.25
CA ASN A 114 -11.04 -12.75 12.52
C ASN A 114 -10.41 -12.65 13.92
N SER A 115 -11.08 -11.97 14.87
CA SER A 115 -10.64 -11.83 16.27
C SER A 115 -9.25 -11.21 16.45
N VAL A 116 -8.74 -10.48 15.45
CA VAL A 116 -7.45 -9.79 15.55
C VAL A 116 -7.64 -8.47 16.31
N ARG A 117 -6.83 -8.26 17.34
CA ARG A 117 -6.83 -7.02 18.11
C ARG A 117 -6.19 -5.88 17.31
N VAL A 118 -6.65 -4.65 17.53
CA VAL A 118 -6.21 -3.46 16.79
C VAL A 118 -4.70 -3.20 16.91
N VAL A 119 -4.11 -3.40 18.10
CA VAL A 119 -2.68 -3.14 18.33
C VAL A 119 -1.80 -4.11 17.54
N PRO A 120 -1.96 -5.45 17.64
CA PRO A 120 -1.28 -6.40 16.78
C PRO A 120 -1.46 -6.13 15.28
N PHE A 121 -2.68 -5.76 14.86
CA PHE A 121 -2.96 -5.40 13.47
C PHE A 121 -2.11 -4.20 13.01
N LEU A 122 -2.10 -3.10 13.78
CA LEU A 122 -1.32 -1.90 13.45
C LEU A 122 0.18 -2.17 13.48
N LEU A 123 0.67 -2.95 14.45
CA LEU A 123 2.07 -3.34 14.51
C LEU A 123 2.49 -4.19 13.32
N ALA A 124 1.67 -5.15 12.89
CA ALA A 124 1.93 -5.95 11.68
C ALA A 124 1.82 -5.11 10.39
N SER A 125 1.02 -4.05 10.40
CA SER A 125 0.89 -3.11 9.28
C SER A 125 2.18 -2.33 9.02
N VAL A 126 2.99 -2.10 10.06
CA VAL A 126 4.27 -1.37 9.95
C VAL A 126 5.25 -2.06 9.00
N PRO A 127 5.72 -3.30 9.25
CA PRO A 127 6.64 -3.98 8.35
C PRO A 127 6.00 -4.24 6.98
N ALA A 128 4.70 -4.58 6.93
CA ALA A 128 3.99 -4.83 5.67
C ALA A 128 4.09 -3.63 4.70
N ARG A 129 3.87 -2.41 5.20
CA ARG A 129 3.88 -1.19 4.40
C ARG A 129 5.27 -0.60 4.25
N PHE A 130 6.02 -0.53 5.35
CA PHE A 130 7.31 0.13 5.36
C PHE A 130 8.35 -0.62 4.53
N LEU A 131 8.38 -1.96 4.59
CA LEU A 131 9.31 -2.76 3.77
C LEU A 131 9.04 -2.56 2.28
N ARG A 132 7.77 -2.54 1.87
CA ARG A 132 7.36 -2.23 0.49
C ARG A 132 7.85 -0.84 0.07
N PHE A 133 7.61 0.18 0.89
CA PHE A 133 8.04 1.55 0.58
C PHE A 133 9.57 1.65 0.46
N LEU A 134 10.31 1.04 1.38
CA LEU A 134 11.76 1.03 1.35
C LEU A 134 12.30 0.32 0.11
N LEU A 135 11.73 -0.84 -0.24
CA LEU A 135 12.12 -1.60 -1.42
C LEU A 135 11.92 -0.76 -2.69
N MET A 136 10.74 -0.15 -2.86
CA MET A 136 10.44 0.67 -4.03
C MET A 136 11.33 1.91 -4.11
N VAL A 137 11.57 2.59 -2.99
CA VAL A 137 12.48 3.73 -2.90
C VAL A 137 13.92 3.32 -3.24
N ALA A 138 14.40 2.18 -2.73
CA ALA A 138 15.74 1.67 -2.99
C ALA A 138 15.92 1.32 -4.48
N VAL A 139 14.95 0.62 -5.08
CA VAL A 139 14.96 0.27 -6.51
C VAL A 139 14.99 1.55 -7.37
N ALA A 140 14.10 2.51 -7.11
CA ALA A 140 14.07 3.76 -7.86
C ALA A 140 15.37 4.56 -7.72
N ARG A 141 15.95 4.59 -6.51
CA ARG A 141 17.23 5.25 -6.27
C ARG A 141 18.39 4.54 -6.98
N GLY A 142 18.42 3.21 -6.94
CA GLY A 142 19.44 2.39 -7.61
C GLY A 142 19.43 2.61 -9.12
N VAL A 143 18.25 2.52 -9.75
CA VAL A 143 18.07 2.80 -11.19
C VAL A 143 18.54 4.22 -11.54
N SER A 144 18.16 5.22 -10.76
CA SER A 144 18.61 6.59 -11.00
C SER A 144 20.13 6.76 -10.80
N GLY A 145 20.75 6.00 -9.89
CA GLY A 145 22.20 6.00 -9.69
C GLY A 145 22.95 5.39 -10.85
N LEU A 146 22.47 4.24 -11.37
CA LEU A 146 23.06 3.53 -12.50
C LEU A 146 23.01 4.34 -13.81
N LEU A 147 21.93 5.08 -14.03
CA LEU A 147 21.79 5.95 -15.21
C LEU A 147 22.70 7.18 -15.15
N GLY A 148 23.11 7.60 -13.95
CA GLY A 148 23.93 8.78 -13.72
C GLY A 148 23.21 10.11 -14.01
N PRO A 149 23.86 11.26 -13.71
CA PRO A 149 23.25 12.58 -13.84
C PRO A 149 22.95 12.97 -15.30
N ALA A 150 23.77 12.52 -16.26
CA ALA A 150 23.63 12.83 -17.68
C ALA A 150 22.33 12.28 -18.28
N ARG A 151 21.78 11.18 -17.72
CA ARG A 151 20.56 10.52 -18.21
C ARG A 151 19.38 10.71 -17.26
N ARG A 152 19.35 11.81 -16.50
CA ARG A 152 18.24 12.12 -15.58
C ARG A 152 16.87 12.12 -16.26
N ARG A 153 16.78 12.59 -17.51
CA ARG A 153 15.54 12.52 -18.30
C ARG A 153 15.11 11.07 -18.54
N ALA A 154 16.04 10.17 -18.86
CA ALA A 154 15.74 8.75 -19.05
C ALA A 154 15.20 8.09 -17.78
N ALA A 155 15.70 8.47 -16.59
CA ALA A 155 15.18 7.97 -15.32
C ALA A 155 13.71 8.38 -15.10
N TRP A 156 13.34 9.61 -15.44
CA TRP A 156 11.96 10.08 -15.37
C TRP A 156 11.05 9.43 -16.42
N VAL A 157 11.54 9.24 -17.65
CA VAL A 157 10.78 8.54 -18.69
C VAL A 157 10.54 7.08 -18.28
N LEU A 158 11.57 6.38 -17.82
CA LEU A 158 11.44 5.00 -17.34
C LEU A 158 10.46 4.90 -16.17
N TRP A 159 10.56 5.81 -15.19
CA TRP A 159 9.62 5.88 -14.07
C TRP A 159 8.17 6.10 -14.56
N ALA A 160 7.95 7.06 -15.46
CA ALA A 160 6.63 7.35 -16.00
C ALA A 160 6.05 6.17 -16.78
N THR A 161 6.87 5.55 -17.65
CA THR A 161 6.48 4.37 -18.42
C THR A 161 6.14 3.18 -17.52
N LEU A 162 6.96 2.89 -16.50
CA LEU A 162 6.71 1.78 -15.59
C LEU A 162 5.39 1.94 -14.82
N TRP A 163 5.11 3.15 -14.31
CA TRP A 163 3.85 3.42 -13.63
C TRP A 163 2.65 3.47 -14.59
N ALA A 164 2.81 4.05 -15.78
CA ALA A 164 1.76 4.09 -16.79
C ALA A 164 1.40 2.68 -17.28
N LEU A 165 2.39 1.83 -17.55
CA LEU A 165 2.17 0.42 -17.89
C LEU A 165 1.59 -0.34 -16.70
N GLY A 166 2.15 -0.17 -15.50
CA GLY A 166 1.68 -0.82 -14.29
C GLY A 166 0.20 -0.52 -14.03
N TYR A 167 -0.22 0.74 -14.09
CA TYR A 167 -1.62 1.10 -13.96
C TYR A 167 -2.44 0.73 -15.20
N GLY A 168 -1.89 0.77 -16.41
CA GLY A 168 -2.56 0.31 -17.62
C GLY A 168 -2.95 -1.16 -17.51
N PHE A 169 -2.01 -2.03 -17.13
CA PHE A 169 -2.27 -3.45 -16.85
C PHE A 169 -3.21 -3.64 -15.64
N TYR A 170 -3.03 -2.83 -14.60
CA TYR A 170 -3.93 -2.84 -13.45
C TYR A 170 -5.38 -2.61 -13.89
N TRP A 171 -5.62 -1.63 -14.76
CA TRP A 171 -6.95 -1.27 -15.27
C TRP A 171 -7.56 -2.26 -16.27
N THR A 172 -6.77 -2.99 -17.03
CA THR A 172 -7.30 -4.03 -17.95
C THR A 172 -7.78 -5.28 -17.22
N GLY A 173 -7.63 -5.36 -15.89
CA GLY A 173 -8.06 -6.49 -15.08
C GLY A 173 -7.19 -7.74 -15.24
N VAL A 174 -6.13 -7.64 -16.07
CA VAL A 174 -5.11 -8.68 -16.29
C VAL A 174 -4.14 -8.64 -15.10
N VAL A 175 -4.60 -9.19 -13.99
CA VAL A 175 -3.70 -9.58 -12.89
C VAL A 175 -3.81 -11.10 -12.82
N LEU A 176 -2.74 -11.76 -13.30
CA LEU A 176 -2.46 -13.18 -13.15
C LEU A 176 -2.54 -13.61 -11.68
#